data_AF-A0A150G4B2-F1
#
_entry.id   AF-A0A150G4B2-F1
#
_cell.length_a   1.000
_cell.length_b   1.000
_cell.length_c   1.000
_cell.angle_alpha   90.00
_cell.angle_beta   90.00
_cell.angle_gamma   90.00
#
_symmetry.space_group_name_H-M   'P 1'
#
loop_
_entity.id
_entity.type
_entity.pdbx_description
1 polymer ?
#
loop_
_entity_poly.entity_id
_entity_poly.type
_entity_poly.pdbx_seq_one_letter_code
_entity_poly.pdbx_strand_id
1 'polypeptide(L)'
;MATLNLVLAGAHMSGLALNHQVTGLGAQLVRACKTAPLYKMFSLGPRPALIRQGADGICGHSFDVEVWAFPIERVGEFLRDGVKPPLCIGDVVLEDGTSEKGFLGEAYAVREAEDVSSFGGWRAYLASKK
;
A
#
# COMPACT_ATOMS: atom_id res chain seq x y z
N MET A 1 2.62 23.96 5.34
CA MET A 1 3.16 23.02 6.35
C MET A 1 3.85 21.89 5.60
N ALA A 2 4.92 21.31 6.14
CA ALA A 2 5.64 20.23 5.47
C ALA A 2 4.83 18.92 5.54
N THR A 3 4.89 18.12 4.48
CA THR A 3 4.14 16.86 4.36
C THR A 3 5.05 15.71 3.98
N LEU A 4 4.65 14.49 4.36
CA LEU A 4 5.23 13.25 3.86
C LEU A 4 4.17 12.49 3.04
N ASN A 5 4.51 12.12 1.81
CA ASN A 5 3.66 11.28 0.99
C ASN A 5 3.79 9.81 1.41
N LEU A 6 2.65 9.14 1.56
CA LEU A 6 2.57 7.70 1.78
C LEU A 6 1.70 7.03 0.71
N VAL A 7 2.19 5.96 0.10
CA VAL A 7 1.46 5.08 -0.81
C VAL A 7 0.65 4.07 0.01
N LEU A 8 -0.66 4.13 -0.14
CA LEU A 8 -1.63 3.22 0.46
C LEU A 8 -2.14 2.26 -0.60
N ALA A 9 -2.02 0.95 -0.36
CA ALA A 9 -2.40 -0.10 -1.32
C ALA A 9 -3.57 -0.98 -0.83
N GLY A 10 -4.17 -0.63 0.32
CA GLY A 10 -5.06 -1.52 1.05
C GLY A 10 -6.13 -0.81 1.86
N ALA A 11 -6.49 -1.39 3.00
CA ALA A 11 -7.63 -0.98 3.83
C ALA A 11 -7.70 0.51 4.23
N HIS A 12 -6.60 1.25 4.13
CA HIS A 12 -6.52 2.69 4.40
C HIS A 12 -6.86 3.58 3.20
N MET A 13 -7.03 3.05 1.98
CA MET A 13 -7.43 3.82 0.80
C MET A 13 -8.87 4.36 0.94
N SER A 14 -9.19 5.41 0.18
CA SER A 14 -10.45 6.16 0.21
C SER A 14 -11.69 5.27 0.28
N GLY A 15 -12.57 5.47 1.25
CA GLY A 15 -13.80 4.67 1.39
C GLY A 15 -13.61 3.19 1.78
N LEU A 16 -12.39 2.76 2.12
CA LEU A 16 -12.16 1.45 2.75
C LEU A 16 -12.14 1.55 4.28
N ALA A 17 -12.26 0.40 4.93
CA ALA A 17 -12.58 0.27 6.36
C ALA A 17 -11.68 1.08 7.30
N LEU A 18 -10.41 1.29 6.97
CA LEU A 18 -9.43 1.97 7.84
C LEU A 18 -9.08 3.39 7.37
N ASN A 19 -9.73 3.93 6.34
CA ASN A 19 -9.41 5.26 5.82
C ASN A 19 -9.59 6.39 6.86
N HIS A 20 -10.50 6.22 7.83
CA HIS A 20 -10.70 7.15 8.93
C HIS A 20 -9.44 7.37 9.79
N GLN A 21 -8.53 6.39 9.85
CA GLN A 21 -7.25 6.50 10.57
C GLN A 21 -6.26 7.42 9.85
N VAL A 22 -6.43 7.61 8.54
CA VAL A 22 -5.64 8.50 7.69
C VAL A 22 -6.23 9.90 7.71
N THR A 23 -7.53 10.02 7.44
CA THR A 23 -8.21 11.32 7.39
C THR A 23 -8.28 11.98 8.78
N GLY A 24 -8.41 11.21 9.85
CA GLY A 24 -8.36 11.73 11.24
C GLY A 24 -7.03 12.36 11.63
N LEU A 25 -5.94 12.03 10.90
CA LEU A 25 -4.63 12.65 11.06
C LEU A 25 -4.46 13.91 10.20
N GLY A 26 -5.49 14.31 9.46
CA GLY A 26 -5.45 15.46 8.56
C GLY A 26 -4.78 15.16 7.22
N ALA A 27 -4.48 13.88 6.93
CA ALA A 27 -3.90 13.51 5.65
C ALA A 27 -4.89 13.72 4.50
N GLN A 28 -4.36 14.11 3.35
CA GLN A 28 -5.14 14.44 2.16
C GLN A 28 -4.75 13.53 0.99
N LEU A 29 -5.75 13.09 0.21
CA LEU A 29 -5.50 12.36 -1.02
C LEU A 29 -4.82 13.29 -2.02
N VAL A 30 -3.66 12.89 -2.52
CA VAL A 30 -2.93 13.61 -3.58
C VAL A 30 -3.38 13.10 -4.94
N ARG A 31 -3.34 11.78 -5.15
CA ARG A 31 -3.75 11.13 -6.39
C ARG A 31 -4.03 9.64 -6.21
N ALA A 32 -4.90 9.10 -7.05
CA ALA A 32 -4.99 7.67 -7.32
C ALA A 32 -4.09 7.35 -8.54
N CYS A 33 -3.35 6.24 -8.48
CA CYS A 33 -2.41 5.83 -9.52
C CYS A 33 -2.10 4.33 -9.40
N LYS A 34 -1.13 3.81 -10.16
CA LYS A 34 -0.63 2.45 -10.03
C LYS A 34 0.81 2.37 -9.56
N THR A 35 1.16 1.24 -8.95
CA THR A 35 2.58 0.86 -8.78
C THR A 35 3.21 0.55 -10.13
N ALA A 36 4.54 0.63 -10.22
CA ALA A 36 5.29 0.00 -11.30
C ALA A 36 4.99 -1.52 -11.36
N PRO A 37 5.18 -2.19 -12.52
CA PRO A 37 4.87 -3.61 -12.68
C PRO A 37 5.94 -4.53 -12.07
N LEU A 38 6.30 -4.26 -10.81
CA LEU A 38 7.41 -4.86 -10.09
C LEU A 38 6.96 -5.59 -8.82
N TYR A 39 5.65 -5.73 -8.60
CA TYR A 39 5.12 -6.21 -7.33
C TYR A 39 4.27 -7.47 -7.49
N LYS A 40 4.23 -8.27 -6.43
CA LYS A 40 3.11 -9.18 -6.16
C LYS A 40 2.30 -8.67 -4.99
N MET A 41 1.01 -8.98 -4.98
CA MET A 41 0.12 -8.66 -3.87
C MET A 41 -0.32 -9.95 -3.19
N PHE A 42 -0.17 -10.00 -1.88
CA PHE A 42 -0.61 -11.12 -1.05
C PHE A 42 -1.67 -10.67 -0.05
N SER A 43 -2.62 -11.54 0.25
CA SER A 43 -3.65 -11.30 1.26
C SER A 43 -3.19 -11.80 2.62
N LEU A 44 -3.02 -10.88 3.58
CA LEU A 44 -2.66 -11.18 4.97
C LEU A 44 -3.88 -10.96 5.88
N GLY A 45 -4.99 -11.61 5.54
CA GLY A 45 -6.28 -11.44 6.22
C GLY A 45 -7.03 -10.19 5.73
N PRO A 46 -7.26 -9.16 6.56
CA PRO A 46 -8.01 -7.96 6.16
C PRO A 46 -7.15 -6.91 5.45
N ARG A 47 -5.89 -7.22 5.12
CA ARG A 47 -4.92 -6.26 4.54
C ARG A 47 -4.08 -6.91 3.43
N PRO A 48 -3.76 -6.17 2.37
CA PRO A 48 -2.80 -6.60 1.37
C PRO A 48 -1.36 -6.33 1.82
N ALA A 49 -0.43 -7.12 1.31
CA ALA A 49 1.00 -6.87 1.35
C ALA A 49 1.55 -6.81 -0.07
N LEU A 50 2.26 -5.73 -0.39
CA LEU A 50 3.04 -5.62 -1.62
C LEU A 50 4.45 -6.17 -1.40
N ILE A 51 4.90 -7.05 -2.30
CA ILE A 51 6.26 -7.62 -2.28
C ILE A 51 6.93 -7.33 -3.62
N ARG A 52 8.02 -6.56 -3.58
CA ARG A 52 8.81 -6.25 -4.78
C ARG A 52 9.51 -7.52 -5.27
N GLN A 53 9.33 -7.85 -6.55
CA GLN A 53 9.94 -8.99 -7.22
C GLN A 53 11.29 -8.56 -7.82
N GLY A 54 12.33 -8.41 -6.98
CA GLY A 54 13.71 -8.13 -7.46
C GLY A 54 13.92 -6.82 -8.23
N ALA A 55 15.16 -6.60 -8.67
CA ALA A 55 15.56 -5.45 -9.51
C ALA A 55 15.66 -5.79 -11.00
N ASP A 56 15.80 -7.08 -11.33
CA ASP A 56 16.19 -7.55 -12.66
C ASP A 56 14.97 -8.09 -13.42
N GLY A 57 14.17 -7.16 -13.98
CA GLY A 57 13.08 -7.47 -14.92
C GLY A 57 11.67 -7.12 -14.43
N ILE A 58 10.75 -6.90 -15.38
CA ILE A 58 9.31 -6.80 -15.14
C ILE A 58 8.78 -8.22 -14.86
N CYS A 59 8.92 -8.69 -13.62
CA CYS A 59 8.42 -9.99 -13.19
C CYS A 59 7.28 -9.88 -12.16
N GLY A 60 6.60 -8.72 -12.13
CA GLY A 60 5.44 -8.46 -11.29
C GLY A 60 4.27 -7.83 -12.03
N HIS A 61 3.31 -7.34 -11.24
CA HIS A 61 2.10 -6.66 -11.68
C HIS A 61 2.06 -5.22 -11.14
N SER A 62 1.25 -4.40 -11.79
CA SER A 62 0.87 -3.07 -11.32
C SER A 62 -0.42 -3.15 -10.54
N PHE A 63 -0.49 -2.44 -9.41
CA PHE A 63 -1.67 -2.41 -8.54
C PHE A 63 -2.19 -1.01 -8.34
N ASP A 64 -3.52 -0.88 -8.28
CA ASP A 64 -4.17 0.37 -7.89
C ASP A 64 -3.79 0.76 -6.45
N VAL A 65 -3.30 1.99 -6.30
CA VAL A 65 -2.86 2.58 -5.03
C VAL A 65 -3.26 4.05 -4.94
N GLU A 66 -3.18 4.61 -3.75
CA GLU A 66 -3.42 6.04 -3.52
C GLU A 66 -2.20 6.66 -2.83
N VAL A 67 -1.76 7.83 -3.30
CA VAL A 67 -0.75 8.63 -2.62
C VAL A 67 -1.44 9.64 -1.72
N TRP A 68 -1.08 9.63 -0.44
CA TRP A 68 -1.66 10.49 0.59
C TRP A 68 -0.59 11.36 1.24
N ALA A 69 -0.85 12.66 1.32
CA ALA A 69 0.03 13.61 2.00
C ALA A 69 -0.36 13.71 3.47
N PHE A 70 0.53 13.27 4.37
CA PHE A 70 0.37 13.41 5.81
C PHE A 70 1.08 14.66 6.31
N PRO A 71 0.51 15.42 7.27
CA PRO A 71 1.27 16.41 8.03
C PRO A 71 2.48 15.71 8.69
N ILE A 72 3.69 16.24 8.47
CA ILE A 72 4.92 15.58 8.90
C ILE A 72 4.97 15.39 10.42
N GLU A 73 4.39 16.32 11.16
CA GLU A 73 4.30 16.33 12.62
C GLU A 73 3.34 15.25 13.18
N ARG A 74 2.46 14.70 12.34
CA ARG A 74 1.45 13.70 12.75
C ARG A 74 1.71 12.30 12.19
N VAL A 75 2.60 12.15 11.21
CA VAL A 75 2.82 10.84 10.57
C VAL A 75 3.32 9.77 11.55
N GLY A 76 4.02 10.16 12.62
CA GLY A 76 4.45 9.24 13.68
C GLY A 76 3.28 8.54 14.39
N GLU A 77 2.12 9.21 14.55
CA GLU A 77 0.90 8.61 15.09
C GLU A 77 0.42 7.47 14.17
N PHE A 78 0.42 7.71 12.85
CA PHE A 78 0.05 6.70 11.87
C PHE A 78 1.02 5.50 11.88
N LEU A 79 2.32 5.76 11.93
CA LEU A 79 3.34 4.71 11.96
C LEU A 79 3.21 3.83 13.20
N ARG A 80 2.90 4.41 14.36
CA ARG A 80 2.71 3.67 15.61
C ARG A 80 1.46 2.78 15.57
N ASP A 81 0.34 3.31 15.09
CA ASP A 81 -0.97 2.69 15.27
C ASP A 81 -1.51 1.97 14.02
N GLY A 82 -1.21 2.52 12.83
CA GLY A 82 -1.67 2.03 11.53
C GLY A 82 -0.75 1.00 10.87
N VAL A 83 0.56 1.04 11.14
CA VAL A 83 1.54 0.08 10.61
C VAL A 83 1.81 -0.99 11.65
N LYS A 84 1.30 -2.21 11.42
CA LYS A 84 1.45 -3.35 12.32
C LYS A 84 2.11 -4.52 11.58
N PRO A 85 2.92 -5.35 12.28
CA PRO A 85 3.44 -6.58 11.71
C PRO A 85 2.31 -7.41 11.08
N PRO A 86 2.57 -8.05 9.93
CA PRO A 86 3.86 -8.14 9.21
C PRO A 86 4.05 -7.06 8.11
N LEU A 87 3.38 -5.90 8.23
CA LEU A 87 3.51 -4.81 7.28
C LEU A 87 4.63 -3.85 7.70
N CYS A 88 5.31 -3.27 6.72
CA CYS A 88 6.35 -2.27 6.92
C CYS A 88 6.18 -1.09 5.95
N ILE A 89 6.92 -0.01 6.20
CA ILE A 89 7.02 1.13 5.29
C ILE A 89 8.39 1.12 4.61
N GLY A 90 8.39 1.11 3.29
CA GLY A 90 9.59 1.22 2.47
C GLY A 90 9.32 2.11 1.25
N ASP A 91 10.19 2.05 0.25
CA ASP A 91 9.99 2.77 -1.01
C ASP A 91 9.14 1.96 -1.99
N VAL A 92 8.06 2.58 -2.47
CA VAL A 92 7.17 2.04 -3.50
C VAL A 92 7.40 2.81 -4.79
N VAL A 93 7.78 2.08 -5.84
CA VAL A 93 7.96 2.62 -7.19
C VAL A 93 6.59 2.68 -7.86
N LEU A 94 6.24 3.85 -8.38
CA LEU A 94 4.99 4.11 -9.08
C LEU A 94 5.16 3.93 -10.59
N GLU A 95 4.04 3.84 -11.32
CA GLU A 95 4.04 3.58 -12.76
C GLU A 95 4.75 4.65 -13.60
N ASP A 96 4.86 5.87 -13.07
CA ASP A 96 5.58 7.00 -13.66
C ASP A 96 7.11 6.96 -13.39
N GLY A 97 7.59 5.92 -12.69
CA GLY A 97 8.99 5.75 -12.32
C GLY A 97 9.42 6.51 -11.06
N THR A 98 8.54 7.32 -10.46
CA THR A 98 8.82 7.97 -9.17
C THR A 98 8.77 6.96 -8.03
N SER A 99 9.32 7.32 -6.88
CA SER A 99 9.27 6.50 -5.66
C SER A 99 8.79 7.34 -4.49
N GLU A 100 7.88 6.78 -3.71
CA GLU A 100 7.34 7.39 -2.50
C GLU A 100 7.36 6.37 -1.36
N LYS A 101 7.36 6.84 -0.09
CA LYS A 101 7.25 5.93 1.05
C LYS A 101 5.88 5.23 1.01
N GLY A 102 5.78 3.97 1.41
CA GLY A 102 4.51 3.24 1.30
C GLY A 102 4.51 1.85 1.90
N PHE A 103 3.33 1.24 1.96
CA PHE A 103 3.14 -0.09 2.54
C PHE A 103 3.78 -1.20 1.70
N LEU A 104 4.57 -2.04 2.36
CA LEU A 104 5.12 -3.30 1.87
C LEU A 104 4.86 -4.41 2.89
N GLY A 105 5.09 -5.66 2.48
CA GLY A 105 5.08 -6.82 3.39
C GLY A 105 6.49 -7.31 3.72
N GLU A 106 6.66 -7.84 4.93
CA GLU A 106 7.84 -8.61 5.28
C GLU A 106 7.84 -9.96 4.54
N ALA A 107 8.99 -10.35 3.97
CA ALA A 107 9.09 -11.52 3.09
C ALA A 107 8.68 -12.85 3.72
N TYR A 108 8.83 -13.01 5.05
CA TYR A 108 8.43 -14.25 5.72
C TYR A 108 6.91 -14.43 5.73
N ALA A 109 6.15 -13.33 5.74
CA ALA A 109 4.71 -13.37 5.97
C ALA A 109 3.91 -13.80 4.74
N VAL A 110 4.53 -13.80 3.55
CA VAL A 110 3.87 -14.13 2.30
C VAL A 110 4.12 -15.55 1.82
N ARG A 111 4.93 -16.34 2.53
CA ARG A 111 5.31 -17.70 2.11
C ARG A 111 4.12 -18.64 1.99
N GLU A 112 3.12 -18.49 2.86
CA GLU A 112 1.88 -19.29 2.88
C GLU A 112 0.64 -18.42 2.65
N ALA A 113 0.82 -17.16 2.26
CA ALA A 113 -0.27 -16.25 1.99
C ALA A 113 -0.85 -16.48 0.59
N GLU A 114 -2.13 -16.16 0.44
CA GLU A 114 -2.80 -16.20 -0.86
C GLU A 114 -2.21 -15.10 -1.77
N ASP A 115 -1.65 -15.50 -2.91
CA ASP A 115 -1.24 -14.58 -3.99
C ASP A 115 -2.51 -14.09 -4.71
N VAL A 116 -2.78 -12.80 -4.58
CA VAL A 116 -3.96 -12.12 -5.14
C VAL A 116 -3.59 -11.19 -6.29
N SER A 117 -2.42 -11.41 -6.91
CA SER A 117 -1.90 -10.52 -7.95
C SER A 117 -2.81 -10.44 -9.17
N SER A 118 -3.56 -11.50 -9.48
CA SER A 118 -4.48 -11.57 -10.63
C SER A 118 -5.67 -10.60 -10.53
N PHE A 119 -5.99 -10.07 -9.35
CA PHE A 119 -7.10 -9.13 -9.17
C PHE A 119 -6.74 -7.69 -9.55
N GLY A 120 -5.45 -7.36 -9.74
CA GLY A 120 -5.02 -6.01 -10.14
C GLY A 120 -5.15 -4.93 -9.04
N GLY A 121 -5.64 -5.29 -7.85
CA GLY A 121 -5.67 -4.39 -6.71
C GLY A 121 -6.58 -4.88 -5.57
N TRP A 122 -6.42 -4.28 -4.40
CA TRP A 122 -7.14 -4.71 -3.19
C TRP A 122 -8.66 -4.55 -3.30
N ARG A 123 -9.13 -3.48 -3.95
CA ARG A 123 -10.58 -3.25 -4.14
C ARG A 123 -11.23 -4.35 -4.97
N ALA A 124 -10.57 -4.77 -6.05
CA ALA A 124 -11.06 -5.83 -6.92
C ALA A 124 -11.09 -7.19 -6.19
N TYR A 125 -10.06 -7.49 -5.39
CA TYR A 125 -10.05 -8.68 -4.55
C TYR A 125 -11.15 -8.67 -3.47
N LEU A 126 -11.43 -7.52 -2.83
CA LEU A 126 -12.55 -7.43 -1.89
C LEU A 126 -13.90 -7.63 -2.60
N ALA A 127 -14.04 -7.20 -3.85
CA ALA A 127 -15.25 -7.38 -4.63
C ALA A 127 -15.49 -8.84 -5.04
N SER A 128 -14.43 -9.64 -5.24
CA SER A 128 -14.55 -11.06 -5.61
C SER A 128 -14.91 -11.99 -4.45
N LYS A 129 -14.82 -11.51 -3.20
CA LYS A 129 -15.21 -12.24 -1.99
C LYS A 129 -16.68 -12.08 -1.59
N LYS A 130 -17.45 -11.29 -2.35
CA LYS A 130 -18.90 -11.13 -2.15
C LYS A 130 -19.66 -12.18 -2.93
#